data_AF-A0A7C2IZI5-F1
#
_entry.id   AF-A0A7C2IZI5-F1
#
_cell.length_a   1.000
_cell.length_b   1.000
_cell.length_c   1.000
_cell.angle_alpha   90.00
_cell.angle_beta   90.00
_cell.angle_gamma   90.00
#
_symmetry.space_group_name_H-M   'P 1'
#
loop_
_entity.id
_entity.type
_entity.pdbx_description
1 polymer ?
#
loop_
_entity_poly.entity_id
_entity_poly.type
_entity_poly.pdbx_seq_one_letter_code
_entity_poly.pdbx_strand_id
1 'polypeptide(L)'
;MEAKLQPAAEAKPVDEFLAELQSFLAEHHPKDSRMIQAIVNGTASKKALQGFAKEFDAYSAFSLRPFAALVSNAPDDASLKPMLQNFAGEAGFLNTPPHPELFRDFTLATGVSEEELAAHVPLPST
;
A
#
# COMPACT_ATOMS: atom_id res chain seq x y z
N MET A 1 -10.93 34.70 -0.59
CA MET A 1 -11.80 33.95 -1.52
C MET A 1 -12.29 32.74 -0.75
N GLU A 2 -13.46 32.83 -0.11
CA GLU A 2 -14.03 31.72 0.65
C GLU A 2 -14.55 30.68 -0.34
N ALA A 3 -13.97 29.48 -0.31
CA ALA A 3 -14.50 28.35 -1.06
C ALA A 3 -15.85 27.97 -0.45
N LYS A 4 -16.94 28.26 -1.17
CA LYS A 4 -18.25 27.70 -0.83
C LYS A 4 -18.15 26.19 -0.96
N LEU A 5 -18.12 25.50 0.18
CA LEU A 5 -18.33 24.05 0.23
C LEU A 5 -19.63 23.74 -0.49
N GLN A 6 -19.55 22.90 -1.52
CA GLN A 6 -20.75 22.36 -2.15
C GLN A 6 -21.58 21.63 -1.08
N PRO A 7 -22.92 21.71 -1.13
CA PRO A 7 -23.76 20.96 -0.21
C PRO A 7 -23.39 19.48 -0.31
N ALA A 8 -23.21 18.83 0.84
CA ALA A 8 -22.93 17.41 0.90
C ALA A 8 -24.02 16.66 0.13
N ALA A 9 -23.62 15.74 -0.75
CA ALA A 9 -24.57 14.84 -1.40
C ALA A 9 -25.39 14.11 -0.33
N GLU A 10 -26.65 13.83 -0.63
CA GLU A 10 -27.52 13.08 0.26
C GLU A 10 -26.88 11.71 0.58
N ALA A 11 -26.84 11.35 1.86
CA ALA A 11 -26.19 10.13 2.30
C ALA A 11 -26.96 8.89 1.80
N LYS A 12 -26.25 7.98 1.15
CA LYS A 12 -26.81 6.71 0.68
C LYS A 12 -27.09 5.75 1.85
N PRO A 13 -28.07 4.83 1.71
CA PRO A 13 -28.18 3.68 2.60
C PRO A 13 -26.86 2.91 2.68
N VAL A 14 -26.53 2.39 3.86
CA VAL A 14 -25.26 1.68 4.11
C VAL A 14 -25.04 0.54 3.11
N ASP A 15 -26.06 -0.27 2.86
CA ASP A 15 -25.96 -1.41 1.94
C ASP A 15 -25.67 -0.98 0.50
N GLU A 16 -26.27 0.13 0.06
CA GLU A 16 -26.03 0.69 -1.26
C GLU A 16 -24.60 1.22 -1.38
N PHE A 17 -24.12 1.96 -0.37
CA PHE A 17 -22.75 2.43 -0.31
C PHE A 17 -21.74 1.27 -0.33
N LEU A 18 -21.98 0.21 0.44
CA LEU A 18 -21.10 -0.95 0.48
C LEU A 18 -21.12 -1.72 -0.85
N ALA A 19 -22.27 -1.85 -1.51
CA ALA A 19 -22.36 -2.48 -2.84
C ALA A 19 -21.59 -1.68 -3.90
N GLU A 20 -21.64 -0.35 -3.85
CA GLU A 20 -20.86 0.52 -4.72
C GLU A 20 -19.36 0.40 -4.46
N LEU A 21 -18.94 0.42 -3.18
CA LEU A 21 -17.54 0.25 -2.82
C LEU A 21 -17.00 -1.10 -3.29
N GLN A 22 -17.77 -2.18 -3.13
CA GLN A 22 -17.39 -3.51 -3.63
C GLN A 22 -17.27 -3.53 -5.15
N SER A 23 -18.19 -2.88 -5.86
CA SER A 23 -18.15 -2.79 -7.33
C SER A 23 -16.93 -2.01 -7.80
N PHE A 24 -16.63 -0.88 -7.15
CA PHE A 24 -15.43 -0.07 -7.41
C PHE A 24 -14.14 -0.88 -7.17
N LEU A 25 -14.06 -1.60 -6.04
CA LEU A 25 -12.91 -2.44 -5.75
C LEU A 25 -12.75 -3.56 -6.77
N ALA A 26 -13.85 -4.18 -7.23
CA ALA A 26 -13.80 -5.23 -8.24
C ALA A 26 -13.31 -4.72 -9.59
N GLU A 27 -13.68 -3.50 -9.99
CA GLU A 27 -13.27 -2.87 -11.24
C GLU A 27 -11.81 -2.43 -11.23
N HIS A 28 -11.32 -1.93 -10.09
CA HIS A 28 -9.98 -1.33 -9.98
C HIS A 28 -8.95 -2.21 -9.26
N HIS A 29 -9.28 -3.45 -8.93
CA HIS A 29 -8.37 -4.32 -8.19
C HIS A 29 -7.07 -4.57 -9.00
N PRO A 30 -5.88 -4.39 -8.40
CA PRO A 30 -4.60 -4.60 -9.11
C PRO A 30 -4.34 -6.07 -9.51
N LYS A 31 -5.21 -7.00 -9.09
CA LYS A 31 -5.08 -8.44 -9.41
C LYS A 31 -5.14 -8.66 -10.90
N ASP A 32 -5.87 -7.84 -11.64
CA ASP A 32 -6.06 -7.98 -13.08
C ASP A 32 -4.95 -7.26 -13.87
N SER A 33 -4.00 -6.62 -13.19
CA SER A 33 -2.84 -6.03 -13.86
C SER A 33 -1.93 -7.10 -14.46
N ARG A 34 -1.38 -6.81 -15.65
CA ARG A 34 -0.50 -7.73 -16.38
C ARG A 34 0.68 -8.23 -15.54
N MET A 35 1.28 -7.36 -14.72
CA MET A 35 2.43 -7.73 -13.91
C MET A 35 2.03 -8.68 -12.78
N ILE A 36 0.95 -8.40 -12.04
CA ILE A 36 0.49 -9.26 -10.96
C ILE A 36 0.05 -10.63 -11.50
N GLN A 37 -0.66 -10.66 -12.63
CA GLN A 37 -0.99 -11.91 -13.31
C GLN A 37 0.25 -12.71 -13.73
N ALA A 38 1.31 -12.05 -14.22
CA ALA A 38 2.54 -12.73 -14.59
C ALA A 38 3.27 -13.32 -13.36
N ILE A 39 3.23 -12.64 -12.21
CA ILE A 39 3.79 -13.14 -10.95
C ILE A 39 2.99 -14.35 -10.46
N VAL A 40 1.67 -14.22 -10.34
CA VAL A 40 0.78 -15.29 -9.85
C VAL A 40 0.88 -16.55 -10.71
N ASN A 41 0.96 -16.40 -12.02
CA ASN A 41 1.07 -17.52 -12.95
C ASN A 41 2.52 -18.04 -13.13
N GLY A 42 3.50 -17.46 -12.45
CA GLY A 42 4.92 -17.86 -12.57
C GLY A 42 5.53 -17.62 -13.96
N THR A 43 4.97 -16.70 -14.75
CA THR A 43 5.42 -16.38 -16.12
C THR A 43 6.21 -15.08 -16.22
N ALA A 44 6.34 -14.33 -15.11
CA ALA A 44 7.19 -13.14 -15.05
C ALA A 44 8.66 -13.52 -15.29
N SER A 45 9.34 -12.79 -16.17
CA SER A 45 10.79 -12.94 -16.32
C SER A 45 11.51 -12.45 -15.07
N LYS A 46 12.70 -12.99 -14.78
CA LYS A 46 13.52 -12.54 -13.64
C LYS A 46 13.73 -11.02 -13.66
N LYS A 47 14.03 -10.44 -14.82
CA LYS A 47 14.21 -8.99 -14.99
C LYS A 47 12.94 -8.20 -14.65
N ALA A 48 11.77 -8.68 -15.06
CA ALA A 48 10.51 -8.02 -14.75
C ALA A 48 10.19 -8.10 -13.25
N LEU A 49 10.42 -9.26 -12.62
CA LEU A 49 10.23 -9.45 -11.19
C LEU A 49 11.15 -8.54 -10.37
N GLN A 50 12.43 -8.46 -10.75
CA GLN A 50 13.41 -7.57 -10.11
C GLN A 50 13.01 -6.09 -10.27
N GLY A 51 12.53 -5.69 -11.44
CA GLY A 51 12.00 -4.33 -11.65
C GLY A 51 10.83 -4.03 -10.73
N PHE A 52 9.82 -4.90 -10.69
CA PHE A 52 8.68 -4.75 -9.79
C PHE A 52 9.10 -4.72 -8.32
N ALA A 53 10.02 -5.58 -7.89
CA ALA A 53 10.47 -5.65 -6.50
C ALA A 53 11.15 -4.34 -6.07
N LYS A 54 11.99 -3.74 -6.91
CA LYS A 54 12.63 -2.44 -6.63
C LYS A 54 11.63 -1.30 -6.48
N GLU A 55 10.63 -1.21 -7.37
CA GLU A 55 9.56 -0.21 -7.23
C GLU A 55 8.73 -0.44 -5.96
N PHE A 56 8.48 -1.71 -5.61
CA PHE A 56 7.70 -2.06 -4.43
C PHE A 56 8.46 -1.79 -3.13
N ASP A 57 9.77 -2.05 -3.09
CA ASP A 57 10.67 -1.66 -1.98
C ASP A 57 10.59 -0.14 -1.76
N ALA A 58 10.77 0.65 -2.83
CA ALA A 58 10.70 2.11 -2.77
C ALA A 58 9.34 2.61 -2.27
N TYR A 59 8.24 2.07 -2.80
CA TYR A 59 6.89 2.38 -2.32
C TYR A 59 6.72 2.03 -0.83
N SER A 60 7.15 0.83 -0.44
CA SER A 60 6.98 0.34 0.93
C SER A 60 7.75 1.15 1.96
N ALA A 61 8.91 1.71 1.60
CA ALA A 61 9.72 2.58 2.47
C ALA A 61 8.94 3.81 2.97
N PHE A 62 7.89 4.24 2.27
CA PHE A 62 7.04 5.37 2.66
C PHE A 62 5.71 4.97 3.31
N SER A 63 5.37 3.68 3.33
CA SER A 63 4.06 3.17 3.77
C SER A 63 3.70 3.49 5.22
N LEU A 64 4.68 3.59 6.12
CA LEU A 64 4.44 3.88 7.54
C LEU A 64 3.95 5.32 7.80
N ARG A 65 4.27 6.27 6.92
CA ARG A 65 3.95 7.70 7.14
C ARG A 65 2.42 7.96 7.10
N PRO A 66 1.66 7.47 6.10
CA PRO A 66 0.21 7.54 6.13
C PRO A 66 -0.42 6.93 7.38
N PHE A 67 0.05 5.77 7.85
CA PHE A 67 -0.50 5.13 9.04
C PHE A 67 -0.25 5.95 10.31
N ALA A 68 0.95 6.51 10.48
CA ALA A 68 1.24 7.44 11.57
C ALA A 68 0.34 8.68 11.52
N ALA A 69 0.04 9.19 10.32
CA ALA A 69 -0.89 10.31 10.15
C ALA A 69 -2.32 9.93 10.55
N LEU A 70 -2.81 8.73 10.21
CA LEU A 70 -4.12 8.23 10.66
C LEU A 70 -4.21 8.19 12.19
N VAL A 71 -3.21 7.58 12.85
CA VAL A 71 -3.14 7.51 14.32
C VAL A 71 -3.15 8.91 14.95
N SER A 72 -2.37 9.84 14.38
CA SER A 72 -2.24 11.21 14.93
C SER A 72 -3.51 12.06 14.74
N ASN A 73 -4.38 11.68 13.80
CA ASN A 73 -5.61 12.41 13.49
C ASN A 73 -6.88 11.64 13.89
N ALA A 74 -6.77 10.58 14.69
CA ALA A 74 -7.92 9.84 15.18
C ALA A 74 -8.85 10.78 15.98
N PRO A 75 -10.16 10.87 15.67
CA PRO A 75 -11.07 11.82 16.30
C PRO A 75 -11.50 11.42 17.72
N ASP A 76 -11.39 10.13 18.06
CA ASP A 76 -11.81 9.55 19.32
C ASP A 76 -11.06 8.24 19.63
N ASP A 77 -11.17 7.77 20.87
CA ASP A 77 -10.52 6.54 21.34
C ASP A 77 -11.00 5.29 20.59
N ALA A 78 -12.26 5.29 20.14
CA ALA A 78 -12.86 4.18 19.41
C ALA A 78 -12.21 3.98 18.03
N SER A 79 -11.85 5.08 17.36
CA SER A 79 -11.14 5.12 16.09
C SER A 79 -9.63 4.93 16.28
N LEU A 80 -9.07 5.48 17.36
CA LEU A 80 -7.63 5.41 17.65
C LEU A 80 -7.15 3.97 17.83
N LYS A 81 -7.91 3.14 18.55
CA LYS A 81 -7.52 1.76 18.87
C LYS A 81 -7.24 0.90 17.62
N PRO A 82 -8.15 0.76 16.63
CA PRO A 82 -7.87 -0.01 15.42
C PRO A 82 -6.75 0.60 14.57
N MET A 83 -6.61 1.94 14.55
CA MET A 83 -5.50 2.59 13.84
C MET A 83 -4.14 2.26 14.46
N LEU A 84 -4.05 2.25 15.80
CA LEU A 84 -2.84 1.83 16.51
C LEU A 84 -2.50 0.36 16.25
N GLN A 85 -3.51 -0.52 16.23
CA GLN A 85 -3.30 -1.94 15.91
C GLN A 85 -2.77 -2.11 14.49
N ASN A 86 -3.34 -1.37 13.53
CA ASN A 86 -2.88 -1.40 12.15
C ASN A 86 -1.44 -0.86 12.02
N PHE A 87 -1.13 0.28 12.64
CA PHE A 87 0.22 0.83 12.64
C PHE A 87 1.23 -0.11 13.28
N ALA A 88 0.90 -0.76 14.40
CA ALA A 88 1.78 -1.74 15.04
C ALA A 88 2.04 -2.96 14.15
N GLY A 89 1.05 -3.41 13.38
CA GLY A 89 1.24 -4.48 12.39
C GLY A 89 2.24 -4.10 11.31
N GLU A 90 2.10 -2.89 10.76
CA GLU A 90 2.97 -2.40 9.68
C GLU A 90 4.38 -2.04 10.15
N ALA A 91 4.50 -1.44 11.34
CA ALA A 91 5.77 -0.97 11.92
C ALA A 91 6.57 -2.08 12.62
N GLY A 92 6.06 -3.31 12.63
CA GLY A 92 6.63 -4.42 13.39
C GLY A 92 6.19 -4.39 14.85
N PHE A 93 5.89 -5.57 15.39
CA PHE A 93 5.45 -5.74 16.77
C PHE A 93 5.91 -7.09 17.32
N LEU A 94 6.58 -7.08 18.48
CA LEU A 94 7.04 -8.28 19.19
C LEU A 94 7.76 -9.32 18.30
N ASN A 95 9.03 -9.04 17.98
CA ASN A 95 9.91 -9.91 17.19
C ASN A 95 9.51 -10.09 15.72
N THR A 96 8.53 -9.33 15.21
CA THR A 96 8.32 -9.21 13.76
C THR A 96 9.03 -7.97 13.23
N PRO A 97 9.77 -8.08 12.11
CA PRO A 97 10.32 -6.91 11.44
C PRO A 97 9.19 -6.05 10.86
N PRO A 98 9.40 -4.74 10.69
CA PRO A 98 8.47 -3.87 9.98
C PRO A 98 8.29 -4.35 8.53
N HIS A 99 7.10 -4.15 7.97
CA HIS A 99 6.79 -4.58 6.60
C HIS A 99 7.77 -4.04 5.54
N PRO A 100 8.25 -2.78 5.59
CA PRO A 100 9.30 -2.30 4.68
C PRO A 100 10.57 -3.18 4.67
N GLU A 101 10.99 -3.72 5.82
CA GLU A 101 12.14 -4.64 5.88
C GLU A 101 11.83 -5.98 5.20
N LEU A 102 10.60 -6.49 5.36
CA LEU A 102 10.17 -7.72 4.67
C LEU A 102 10.17 -7.56 3.13
N PHE A 103 9.75 -6.40 2.63
CA PHE A 103 9.75 -6.13 1.19
C PHE A 103 11.16 -5.89 0.63
N ARG A 104 12.04 -5.32 1.46
CA ARG A 104 13.47 -5.24 1.15
C ARG A 104 14.10 -6.63 1.04
N ASP A 105 13.86 -7.51 2.02
CA ASP A 105 14.37 -8.88 2.01
C ASP A 105 13.86 -9.66 0.79
N PHE A 106 12.58 -9.50 0.46
CA PHE A 106 12.01 -10.04 -0.78
C PHE A 106 12.77 -9.55 -2.02
N THR A 107 13.07 -8.25 -2.09
CA THR A 107 13.77 -7.65 -3.23
C THR A 107 15.18 -8.21 -3.37
N LEU A 108 15.93 -8.31 -2.29
CA LEU A 108 17.27 -8.91 -2.27
C LEU A 108 17.23 -10.40 -2.68
N ALA A 109 16.22 -11.14 -2.24
CA ALA A 109 16.02 -12.54 -2.60
C ALA A 109 15.80 -12.77 -4.11
N THR A 110 15.34 -11.75 -4.86
CA THR A 110 15.27 -11.82 -6.33
C THR A 110 16.66 -11.74 -7.01
N GLY A 111 17.72 -11.49 -6.25
CA GLY A 111 19.09 -11.34 -6.70
C GLY A 111 19.48 -9.91 -7.09
N VAL A 112 18.69 -8.90 -6.70
CA VAL A 112 19.09 -7.48 -6.74
C VAL A 112 20.12 -7.27 -5.63
N SER A 113 21.23 -6.58 -5.93
CA SER A 113 22.23 -6.27 -4.92
C SER A 113 21.84 -5.03 -4.10
N GLU A 114 22.45 -4.91 -2.93
CA GLU A 114 22.30 -3.70 -2.10
C GLU A 114 22.73 -2.42 -2.82
N GLU A 115 23.79 -2.50 -3.60
CA GLU A 115 24.29 -1.39 -4.42
C GLU A 115 23.27 -1.00 -5.51
N GLU A 116 22.67 -1.99 -6.19
CA GLU A 116 21.66 -1.74 -7.22
C GLU A 116 20.41 -1.11 -6.61
N LEU A 117 19.98 -1.56 -5.43
CA LEU A 117 18.81 -1.02 -4.74
C LEU A 117 19.07 0.40 -4.24
N ALA A 118 20.24 0.68 -3.66
CA ALA A 118 20.63 2.03 -3.23
C ALA A 118 20.74 3.03 -4.39
N ALA A 119 21.12 2.57 -5.58
CA ALA A 119 21.20 3.37 -6.79
C ALA A 119 19.87 3.49 -7.56
N HIS A 120 18.83 2.75 -7.13
CA HIS A 120 17.56 2.74 -7.83
C HIS A 120 16.82 4.08 -7.66
N VAL A 121 16.46 4.68 -8.79
CA VAL A 121 15.53 5.80 -8.84
C VAL A 121 14.16 5.23 -9.22
N PRO A 122 13.15 5.33 -8.34
CA PRO A 122 11.80 4.85 -8.63
C PRO A 122 11.21 5.58 -9.83
N LEU A 123 10.29 4.93 -10.54
CA LEU A 123 9.51 5.60 -11.57
C LEU A 123 8.73 6.77 -10.97
N PRO A 124 8.52 7.88 -11.69
CA PRO A 124 7.69 8.98 -11.18
C PRO A 124 6.23 8.60 -10.85
N SER A 125 5.78 7.44 -11.36
CA SER A 125 4.46 6.88 -11.09
C SER A 125 4.39 6.00 -9.84
N THR A 126 5.54 5.68 -9.24
CA THR A 126 5.68 4.94 -7.98
C THR A 126 5.53 5.90 -6.81
#